data_AF-A0A9E2WD36-F1
#
_entry.id   AF-A0A9E2WD36-F1
#
_cell.length_a   1.000
_cell.length_b   1.000
_cell.length_c   1.000
_cell.angle_alpha   90.00
_cell.angle_beta   90.00
_cell.angle_gamma   90.00
#
_symmetry.space_group_name_H-M   'P 1'
#
loop_
_entity.id
_entity.type
_entity.pdbx_description
1 polymer ?
#
loop_
_entity_poly.entity_id
_entity_poly.type
_entity_poly.pdbx_seq_one_letter_code
_entity_poly.pdbx_strand_id
1 'polypeptide(L)' 'QQLAGKTVRMHIKLADEDRPAIGDTWVKVPNGWKRCMGDNFEDQYAFCFGNYKDFSGFQMPDGRQCTIYPGCTE' A
#
# COMPACT_ATOMS: atom_id res chain seq x y z
N GLN A 1 -24.54 -9.65 21.31
CA GLN A 1 -23.09 -9.77 21.59
C GLN A 1 -22.70 -11.24 21.40
N GLN A 2 -21.72 -11.59 20.54
CA GLN A 2 -21.63 -12.96 19.98
C GLN A 2 -20.40 -13.82 20.40
N LEU A 3 -19.47 -13.29 21.22
CA LEU A 3 -18.16 -13.93 21.48
C LEU A 3 -17.83 -14.26 22.94
N ALA A 4 -18.59 -13.78 23.93
CA ALA A 4 -18.30 -14.07 25.33
C ALA A 4 -18.39 -15.59 25.62
N GLY A 5 -17.35 -16.15 26.25
CA GLY A 5 -17.30 -17.56 26.66
C GLY A 5 -16.97 -18.58 25.56
N LYS A 6 -16.54 -18.14 24.36
CA LYS A 6 -16.18 -19.04 23.25
C LYS A 6 -14.67 -19.06 22.96
N THR A 7 -14.16 -20.19 22.52
CA THR A 7 -12.80 -20.33 21.99
C THR A 7 -12.76 -20.03 20.49
N VAL A 8 -11.94 -19.07 20.08
CA VAL A 8 -11.68 -18.76 18.67
C VAL A 8 -10.45 -19.55 18.22
N ARG A 9 -10.58 -20.31 17.12
CA ARG A 9 -9.44 -20.95 16.45
C ARG A 9 -9.03 -20.10 15.25
N MET A 10 -7.80 -19.62 15.26
CA MET A 10 -7.25 -18.76 14.22
C MET A 10 -6.32 -19.56 13.31
N HIS A 11 -6.50 -19.43 12.00
CA HIS A 11 -5.61 -19.99 10.99
C HIS A 11 -4.93 -18.83 10.26
N ILE A 12 -3.65 -18.61 10.55
CA ILE A 12 -2.84 -17.60 9.89
C ILE A 12 -2.03 -18.26 8.77
N LYS A 13 -2.04 -17.65 7.59
CA LYS A 13 -1.13 -17.96 6.49
C LYS A 13 -0.52 -16.67 5.96
N LEU A 14 0.71 -16.74 5.49
CA LEU A 14 1.32 -15.64 4.75
C LEU A 14 0.69 -15.56 3.35
N ALA A 15 0.44 -14.34 2.88
CA ALA A 15 0.00 -14.12 1.50
C ALA A 15 1.19 -14.17 0.56
N ASP A 16 0.98 -14.66 -0.67
CA ASP A 16 2.03 -14.71 -1.70
C ASP A 16 2.47 -13.31 -2.14
N GLU A 17 1.58 -12.32 -2.05
CA GLU A 17 1.84 -10.94 -2.40
C GLU A 17 1.26 -9.99 -1.34
N ASP A 18 2.07 -9.03 -0.94
CA ASP A 18 1.64 -7.89 -0.14
C ASP A 18 1.04 -6.80 -1.02
N ARG A 19 -0.17 -6.36 -0.67
CA ARG A 19 -0.98 -5.44 -1.46
C ARG A 19 -1.27 -4.19 -0.64
N PRO A 20 -1.19 -2.99 -1.24
CA PRO A 20 -1.59 -1.78 -0.58
C PRO A 20 -3.05 -1.87 -0.08
N ALA A 21 -3.29 -1.32 1.12
CA ALA A 21 -4.56 -1.49 1.81
C ALA A 21 -5.73 -0.75 1.13
N ILE A 22 -5.45 0.32 0.37
CA ILE A 22 -6.46 1.21 -0.21
C ILE A 22 -6.40 1.11 -1.73
N GLY A 23 -7.54 0.78 -2.36
CA GLY A 23 -7.66 0.76 -3.81
C GLY A 23 -7.52 2.16 -4.45
N ASP A 24 -7.09 2.20 -5.70
CA ASP A 24 -6.90 3.44 -6.49
C ASP A 24 -5.95 4.47 -5.87
N THR A 25 -5.00 4.03 -5.02
CA THR A 25 -3.90 4.88 -4.51
C THR A 25 -2.51 4.39 -4.97
N TRP A 26 -2.47 3.22 -5.62
CA TRP A 26 -1.24 2.58 -6.09
C TRP A 26 -1.45 1.90 -7.43
N VAL A 27 -0.41 1.88 -8.25
CA VAL A 27 -0.37 1.18 -9.54
C VAL A 27 0.60 0.02 -9.47
N LYS A 28 0.17 -1.16 -9.91
CA LYS A 28 1.01 -2.35 -10.00
C LYS A 28 2.09 -2.14 -11.07
N VAL A 29 3.33 -2.43 -10.71
CA VAL A 29 4.50 -2.46 -11.61
C VAL A 29 5.23 -3.80 -11.47
N PRO A 30 6.15 -4.17 -12.39
CA PRO A 30 6.79 -5.50 -12.35
C PRO A 30 7.45 -5.85 -11.01
N ASN A 31 8.05 -4.88 -10.33
CA ASN A 31 8.80 -5.04 -9.08
C ASN A 31 8.04 -4.57 -7.83
N GLY A 32 6.73 -4.30 -7.91
CA GLY A 32 5.97 -3.85 -6.75
C GLY A 32 4.81 -2.94 -7.10
N TRP A 33 4.70 -1.85 -6.35
CA TRP A 33 3.62 -0.86 -6.44
C TRP A 33 4.17 0.55 -6.37
N LYS A 34 3.74 1.43 -7.28
CA LYS A 34 4.05 2.87 -7.24
C LYS A 34 2.87 3.64 -6.67
N ARG A 35 3.14 4.55 -5.73
CA ARG A 35 2.14 5.45 -5.15
C ARG A 35 1.73 6.47 -6.18
N CYS A 36 0.43 6.67 -6.38
CA CYS A 36 -0.06 7.70 -7.30
C CYS A 36 0.38 9.10 -6.85
N MET A 37 0.35 10.07 -7.77
CA MET A 37 0.70 11.46 -7.43
C MET A 37 -0.32 12.09 -6.47
N GLY A 38 -1.62 11.80 -6.64
CA GLY A 38 -2.67 12.60 -6.01
C GLY A 38 -2.78 13.98 -6.66
N ASP A 39 -3.28 14.94 -5.87
CA ASP A 39 -3.36 16.33 -6.31
C ASP A 39 -1.96 17.00 -6.40
N ASN A 40 -1.03 16.61 -5.54
CA ASN A 40 0.36 17.11 -5.47
C ASN A 40 1.20 16.27 -4.48
N PHE A 41 2.49 16.59 -4.32
CA PHE A 41 3.41 15.88 -3.41
C PHE A 41 2.99 15.88 -1.92
N GLU A 42 2.22 16.86 -1.47
CA GLU A 42 1.74 16.96 -0.08
C GLU A 42 0.42 16.20 0.15
N ASP A 43 -0.21 15.70 -0.92
CA ASP A 43 -1.42 14.88 -0.82
C ASP A 43 -1.07 13.51 -0.22
N GLN A 44 -1.45 13.31 1.04
CA GLN A 44 -1.23 12.07 1.79
C GLN A 44 -2.17 10.94 1.38
N TYR A 45 -3.33 11.24 0.79
CA TYR A 45 -4.25 10.20 0.31
C TYR A 45 -3.79 9.66 -1.05
N ALA A 46 -3.36 10.56 -1.93
CA ALA A 46 -2.81 10.24 -3.25
C ALA A 46 -3.65 9.25 -4.07
N PHE A 47 -4.95 9.51 -4.17
CA PHE A 47 -5.78 8.80 -5.13
C PHE A 47 -5.32 9.09 -6.55
N CYS A 48 -5.40 8.09 -7.42
CA CYS A 48 -4.92 8.21 -8.78
C CYS A 48 -5.81 9.13 -9.62
N PHE A 49 -7.13 9.17 -9.35
CA PHE A 49 -8.09 10.01 -10.10
C PHE A 49 -7.97 9.87 -11.64
N GLY A 50 -7.63 8.67 -12.11
CA GLY A 50 -7.37 8.38 -13.53
C GLY A 50 -5.96 8.72 -14.03
N ASN A 51 -5.12 9.36 -13.22
CA ASN A 51 -3.70 9.53 -13.50
C ASN A 51 -2.89 8.32 -13.01
N TYR A 52 -2.57 7.43 -13.95
CA TYR A 52 -1.78 6.22 -13.70
C TYR A 52 -0.35 6.33 -14.26
N LYS A 53 0.17 7.54 -14.45
CA LYS A 53 1.46 7.81 -15.07
C LYS A 53 2.41 8.61 -14.20
N ASP A 54 1.87 9.51 -13.39
CA ASP A 54 2.66 10.29 -12.42
C ASP A 54 2.59 9.67 -11.03
N PHE A 55 3.75 9.60 -10.39
CA PHE A 55 3.92 8.90 -9.13
C PHE A 55 4.65 9.78 -8.12
N SER A 56 4.28 9.63 -6.86
CA SER A 56 4.94 10.28 -5.74
C SER A 56 5.85 9.30 -4.99
N GLY A 57 6.84 9.84 -4.28
CA GLY A 57 7.58 9.06 -3.28
C GLY A 57 6.76 8.88 -2.01
N PHE A 58 7.25 8.02 -1.12
CA PHE A 58 6.69 7.82 0.22
C PHE A 58 7.77 7.45 1.22
N GLN A 59 7.50 7.71 2.50
CA GLN A 59 8.38 7.35 3.59
C GLN A 59 7.90 6.05 4.25
N MET A 60 8.80 5.07 4.36
CA MET A 60 8.56 3.85 5.12
C MET A 60 8.57 4.13 6.64
N PRO A 61 7.97 3.25 7.47
CA PRO A 61 7.97 3.42 8.92
C PRO A 61 9.36 3.54 9.57
N ASP A 62 10.39 3.01 8.91
CA ASP A 62 11.79 3.10 9.33
C ASP A 62 12.52 4.37 8.86
N GLY A 63 11.80 5.30 8.19
CA GLY A 63 12.33 6.57 7.73
C GLY A 63 12.92 6.56 6.31
N ARG A 64 13.01 5.39 5.65
CA ARG A 64 13.53 5.33 4.27
C ARG A 64 12.57 6.00 3.29
N GLN A 65 13.10 6.80 2.38
CA GLN A 65 12.36 7.37 1.26
C GLN A 65 12.37 6.39 0.08
N CYS A 66 11.19 6.07 -0.43
CA CYS A 66 10.99 5.00 -1.41
C CYS A 66 10.07 5.46 -2.55
N THR A 67 10.21 4.84 -3.71
CA THR A 67 9.34 5.02 -4.88
C THR A 67 8.56 3.76 -5.24
N ILE A 68 8.95 2.59 -4.70
CA ILE A 68 8.35 1.28 -4.98
C ILE A 68 8.12 0.50 -3.69
N TYR A 69 6.87 0.09 -3.46
CA TYR A 69 6.47 -0.76 -2.34
C TYR A 69 6.45 -2.25 -2.72
N PRO A 70 6.82 -3.18 -1.83
CA PRO A 70 7.41 -2.96 -0.49
C PRO A 70 8.94 -2.86 -0.51
N GLY A 71 9.59 -3.18 -1.64
CA GLY A 71 11.02 -3.44 -1.72
C GLY A 71 11.94 -2.21 -1.65
N CYS A 72 11.43 -1.00 -1.94
CA CYS A 72 12.23 0.22 -2.03
C CYS A 72 13.44 0.09 -2.99
N THR A 73 13.30 -0.72 -4.04
CA THR A 73 14.34 -0.99 -5.04
C THR A 73 13.81 -0.75 -6.44
N GLU A 74 14.53 0.05 -7.22
CA GLU A 74 14.26 0.27 -8.65
C GLU A 74 14.97 -0.75 -9.54
#